data_AF-L9XXF5-F1
#
_entry.id   AF-L9XXF5-F1
#
_cell.length_a   1.000
_cell.length_b   1.000
_cell.length_c   1.000
_cell.angle_alpha   90.00
_cell.angle_beta   90.00
_cell.angle_gamma   90.00
#
_symmetry.space_group_name_H-M   'P 1'
#
loop_
_entity.id
_entity.type
_entity.pdbx_description
1 polymer ?
#
loop_
_entity_poly.entity_id
_entity_poly.type
_entity_poly.pdbx_seq_one_letter_code
_entity_poly.pdbx_strand_id
1 'polypeptide(L)' 'MSWEVDYENADSIALAHEDGFVLFAKRGRDQGDHTNWTLELTDTDDGTELVSETHRISNEQHLWSVIEKYTDLYPA' A
#
# COMPACT_ATOMS: atom_id res chain seq x y z
N MET A 1 -7.09 -16.64 1.96
CA MET A 1 -6.07 -16.06 1.09
C MET A 1 -5.93 -14.65 1.59
N SER A 2 -4.86 -14.39 2.32
CA SER A 2 -4.77 -13.25 3.24
C SER A 2 -3.48 -12.52 2.97
N TRP A 3 -3.59 -11.24 2.64
CA TRP A 3 -2.46 -10.32 2.66
C TRP A 3 -1.82 -10.33 4.04
N GLU A 4 -0.50 -10.50 4.07
CA GLU A 4 0.29 -10.50 5.29
C GLU A 4 1.15 -9.24 5.33
N VAL A 5 1.17 -8.57 6.48
CA VAL A 5 2.06 -7.42 6.69
C VAL A 5 3.48 -7.94 6.85
N ASP A 6 4.30 -7.75 5.82
CA ASP A 6 5.70 -8.13 5.80
C ASP A 6 6.55 -7.12 6.58
N TYR A 7 6.23 -5.83 6.44
CA TYR A 7 6.92 -4.75 7.13
C TYR A 7 5.95 -3.62 7.50
N GLU A 8 5.99 -3.15 8.74
CA GLU A 8 5.25 -1.97 9.17
C GLU A 8 6.13 -1.06 10.00
N ASN A 9 6.14 0.22 9.65
CA ASN A 9 6.77 1.28 10.39
C ASN A 9 5.95 2.56 10.24
N ALA A 10 6.26 3.58 11.04
CA ALA A 10 5.55 4.86 11.06
C ALA A 10 5.51 5.57 9.70
N ASP A 11 6.47 5.28 8.81
CA ASP A 11 6.63 5.94 7.52
C ASP A 11 6.47 4.98 6.31
N SER A 12 6.18 3.70 6.54
CA SER A 12 6.04 2.74 5.44
C SER A 12 5.40 1.43 5.90
N ILE A 13 4.54 0.88 5.05
CA ILE A 13 3.90 -0.42 5.23
C ILE A 13 4.15 -1.24 3.96
N ALA A 14 4.53 -2.50 4.10
CA ALA A 14 4.65 -3.46 3.02
C ALA A 14 3.75 -4.65 3.35
N LEU A 15 2.89 -5.03 2.42
CA LEU A 15 2.09 -6.23 2.49
C LEU A 15 2.48 -7.17 1.35
N ALA A 16 2.60 -8.46 1.66
CA ALA A 16 2.85 -9.50 0.68
C ALA A 16 1.62 -10.40 0.55
N HIS A 17 1.38 -10.87 -0.67
CA HIS A 17 0.34 -11.85 -0.99
C HIS A 17 0.99 -13.17 -1.42
N GLU A 18 0.34 -14.29 -1.09
CA GLU A 18 0.82 -15.64 -1.41
C GLU A 18 0.95 -15.90 -2.93
N ASP A 19 0.10 -15.26 -3.74
CA ASP A 19 0.13 -15.30 -5.21
C ASP A 19 1.23 -14.43 -5.86
N GLY A 20 2.22 -13.97 -5.09
CA GLY A 20 3.36 -13.23 -5.66
C GLY A 20 3.09 -11.75 -5.90
N PHE A 21 2.20 -11.11 -5.12
CA PHE A 21 1.99 -9.66 -5.16
C PHE A 21 2.58 -8.99 -3.92
N VAL A 22 3.11 -7.78 -4.08
CA VAL A 22 3.54 -6.96 -2.95
C VAL A 22 2.97 -5.55 -3.10
N LEU A 23 2.38 -5.05 -2.02
CA LEU A 23 1.85 -3.70 -1.89
C LEU A 23 2.75 -2.91 -0.93
N PHE A 24 3.39 -1.86 -1.43
CA PHE A 24 4.16 -0.93 -0.63
C PHE A 24 3.39 0.38 -0.47
N ALA A 25 3.04 0.74 0.76
CA ALA A 25 2.56 2.07 1.11
C ALA A 25 3.70 2.87 1.74
N LYS A 26 4.14 3.94 1.10
CA LYS A 26 5.24 4.80 1.55
C LYS A 26 4.75 6.18 1.93
N ARG A 27 5.12 6.64 3.12
CA ARG A 27 4.84 7.99 3.57
C ARG A 27 5.69 9.00 2.80
N GLY A 28 5.02 9.97 2.20
CA GLY A 28 5.58 11.15 1.57
C GLY A 28 5.61 12.35 2.51
N ARG A 29 5.72 13.55 1.94
CA ARG A 29 5.74 14.79 2.72
C ARG A 29 4.37 15.11 3.30
N ASP A 30 4.36 15.53 4.56
CA ASP A 30 3.21 16.15 5.20
C ASP A 30 2.86 17.48 4.51
N GLN A 31 1.57 17.70 4.29
CA GLN A 31 1.01 18.86 3.63
C GLN A 31 -0.23 19.34 4.39
N GLY A 32 0.00 20.23 5.36
CA GLY A 32 -1.06 20.75 6.25
C GLY A 32 -1.57 19.64 7.18
N ASP A 33 -2.89 19.45 7.23
CA ASP A 33 -3.55 18.43 8.05
C ASP A 33 -3.52 17.01 7.45
N HIS A 34 -2.81 16.81 6.33
CA HIS A 34 -2.76 15.53 5.63
C HIS A 34 -1.31 15.13 5.37
N THR A 35 -1.09 13.82 5.29
CA THR A 35 0.16 13.22 4.86
C THR A 35 -0.06 12.57 3.50
N ASN A 36 0.80 12.85 2.52
CA ASN A 36 0.76 12.13 1.26
C ASN A 36 1.32 10.72 1.46
N TRP A 37 0.62 9.69 1.02
CA TRP A 37 1.09 8.31 1.00
C TRP A 37 1.04 7.79 -0.42
N THR A 38 2.14 7.23 -0.89
CA THR A 38 2.22 6.60 -2.21
C THR A 38 2.05 5.10 -2.03
N LEU A 39 1.06 4.51 -2.69
CA LEU A 39 0.84 3.08 -2.72
C LEU A 39 1.32 2.53 -4.06
N GLU A 40 2.17 1.53 -4.00
CA GLU A 40 2.81 0.87 -5.13
C GLU A 40 2.50 -0.62 -5.05
N LEU A 41 1.81 -1.17 -6.05
CA LEU A 41 1.52 -2.58 -6.18
C LEU A 41 2.40 -3.17 -7.28
N THR A 42 3.16 -4.19 -6.92
CA THR A 42 4.09 -4.85 -7.85
C THR A 42 3.84 -6.35 -7.87
N ASP A 43 3.77 -6.90 -9.09
CA ASP A 43 3.85 -8.33 -9.34
C ASP A 43 5.31 -8.77 -9.14
N THR A 44 5.56 -9.66 -8.19
CA THR A 44 6.91 -10.13 -7.87
C THR A 44 7.38 -11.29 -8.73
N ASP A 45 6.49 -11.96 -9.47
CA ASP A 45 6.85 -13.02 -10.41
C ASP A 45 7.56 -12.42 -11.64
N ASP A 46 7.07 -11.30 -12.16
CA ASP A 46 7.66 -10.60 -13.33
C ASP A 46 8.34 -9.27 -12.99
N GLY A 47 8.13 -8.73 -11.78
CA GLY A 47 8.63 -7.43 -11.36
C GLY A 47 7.86 -6.25 -11.93
N THR A 48 6.67 -6.50 -12.49
CA THR A 48 5.84 -5.48 -13.15
C THR A 48 5.11 -4.63 -12.11
N GLU A 49 5.27 -3.31 -12.18
CA GLU A 49 4.46 -2.36 -11.42
C GLU A 49 3.03 -2.33 -12.01
N LEU A 50 2.06 -2.71 -11.20
CA LEU A 50 0.65 -2.75 -11.57
C LEU A 50 -0.05 -1.44 -11.24
N VAL A 51 0.29 -0.85 -10.10
CA VAL A 51 -0.30 0.40 -9.62
C VAL A 51 0.76 1.25 -8.93
N SER A 52 0.73 2.56 -9.17
CA SER A 52 1.47 3.55 -8.38
C SER A 52 0.62 4.81 -8.24
N GLU A 53 0.04 5.03 -7.06
CA GLU A 53 -0.88 6.13 -6.79
C GLU A 53 -0.57 6.84 -5.47
N THR A 54 -0.66 8.17 -5.47
CA THR A 54 -0.45 8.98 -4.26
C THR A 54 -1.77 9.49 -3.70
N HIS A 55 -2.04 9.16 -2.44
CA HIS A 55 -3.25 9.50 -1.70
C HIS A 55 -2.97 10.48 -0.57
N ARG A 56 -3.95 11.33 -0.26
CA ARG A 56 -3.89 12.24 0.88
C ARG A 56 -4.56 11.60 2.08
N ILE A 57 -3.76 11.19 3.05
CA ILE A 57 -4.19 10.46 4.23
C ILE A 57 -4.25 11.42 5.42
N SER A 58 -5.36 11.38 6.15
CA SER A 58 -5.63 12.25 7.30
C SER A 58 -5.31 11.57 8.64
N ASN A 59 -5.36 10.24 8.69
CA ASN A 59 -5.06 9.44 9.87
C ASN A 59 -4.80 7.97 9.47
N GLU A 60 -4.41 7.15 10.43
CA GLU A 60 -4.12 5.73 10.24
C GLU A 60 -5.33 4.92 9.74
N GLN A 61 -6.54 5.20 10.23
CA GLN A 61 -7.74 4.52 9.75
C GLN A 61 -7.98 4.77 8.25
N HIS A 62 -7.77 6.01 7.80
CA HIS A 62 -7.85 6.36 6.38
C HIS A 62 -6.78 5.63 5.57
N LEU A 63 -5.55 5.49 6.09
CA LEU A 63 -4.50 4.70 5.42
C LEU A 63 -4.94 3.25 5.20
N TRP A 64 -5.42 2.60 6.26
CA TRP A 64 -5.87 1.22 6.20
C TRP A 64 -7.05 1.03 5.25
N SER A 65 -8.03 1.95 5.23
CA SER A 65 -9.12 1.88 4.25
C SER A 65 -8.63 2.00 2.80
N VAL A 66 -7.59 2.80 2.54
CA VAL A 66 -6.99 2.90 1.20
C VAL A 66 -6.26 1.60 0.85
N ILE A 67 -5.44 1.06 1.77
CA ILE A 67 -4.77 -0.23 1.60
C ILE A 67 -5.78 -1.36 1.33
N GLU A 68 -6.84 -1.42 2.15
CA GLU A 68 -7.88 -2.45 2.06
C GLU A 68 -8.54 -2.48 0.66
N LYS A 69 -8.79 -1.30 0.08
CA LYS A 69 -9.31 -1.19 -1.28
C LYS A 69 -8.40 -1.88 -2.30
N TYR A 70 -7.07 -1.76 -2.18
CA TYR A 70 -6.15 -2.43 -3.10
C TYR A 70 -6.07 -3.93 -2.84
N THR A 71 -6.08 -4.34 -1.57
CA THR A 71 -6.05 -5.77 -1.20
C THR A 71 -7.36 -6.51 -1.51
N ASP A 72 -8.48 -5.79 -1.64
CA ASP A 72 -9.77 -6.33 -2.10
C ASP A 72 -9.83 -6.45 -3.63
N LEU A 73 -9.15 -5.55 -4.34
CA LEU A 73 -9.04 -5.57 -5.79
C LEU A 73 -8.02 -6.57 -6.33
N TYR A 74 -7.03 -6.97 -5.51
CA TYR A 74 -5.93 -7.83 -5.94
C TYR A 74 -5.61 -8.94 -4.91
N PRO A 75 -5.25 -10.15 -5.37
CA PRO A 75 -5.27 -10.60 -6.78
C PRO A 75 -6.70 -10.79 -7.31
N ALA A 76 -6.92 -10.48 -8.59
CA ALA A 76 -8.23 -10.57 -9.28
C ALA A 76 -8.42 -11.89 -10.04
#